data_AF-A0A2K3KJE0-F1
#
_entry.id   AF-A0A2K3KJE0-F1
#
_cell.length_a   1.000
_cell.length_b   1.000
_cell.length_c   1.000
_cell.angle_alpha   90.00
_cell.angle_beta   90.00
_cell.angle_gamma   90.00
#
_symmetry.space_group_name_H-M   'P 1'
#
loop_
_entity.id
_entity.type
_entity.pdbx_description
1 polymer ?
#
loop_
_entity_poly.entity_id
_entity_poly.type
_entity_poly.pdbx_seq_one_letter_code
_entity_poly.pdbx_strand_id
1 'polypeptide(L)' 'MIPVDFEFPINQAEEGDEDDSELPEGLARLLEQEEKEIQPHQEPIEVINLGTDEDKKEIKIGASLQE' A
#
# COMPACT_ATOMS: atom_id res chain seq x y z
N MET A 1 -22.94 -40.79 -5.18
CA MET A 1 -21.89 -39.76 -5.25
C MET A 1 -21.60 -39.53 -6.72
N ILE A 2 -21.77 -38.31 -7.22
CA ILE A 2 -21.45 -37.98 -8.61
C ILE A 2 -19.92 -37.86 -8.69
N PRO A 3 -19.24 -38.56 -9.63
CA PRO A 3 -17.80 -38.45 -9.77
C PRO A 3 -17.42 -37.02 -10.18
N VAL A 4 -16.43 -36.45 -9.48
CA VAL A 4 -15.89 -35.11 -9.81
C VAL A 4 -15.02 -35.26 -11.04
N ASP A 5 -15.39 -34.58 -12.11
CA ASP A 5 -14.58 -34.46 -13.32
C ASP A 5 -13.52 -33.37 -13.11
N PHE A 6 -12.25 -33.75 -13.13
CA PHE A 6 -11.12 -32.82 -12.95
C PHE A 6 -10.66 -32.20 -14.28
N GLU A 7 -11.11 -32.74 -15.42
CA GLU A 7 -10.85 -32.19 -16.75
C GLU A 7 -11.79 -31.01 -17.06
N PHE A 8 -12.89 -30.91 -16.33
CA PHE A 8 -13.84 -29.81 -16.39
C PHE A 8 -14.00 -29.16 -15.01
N PRO A 9 -13.11 -28.22 -14.63
CA PRO A 9 -13.27 -27.50 -13.38
C PRO A 9 -14.63 -26.80 -13.33
N ILE A 10 -15.29 -26.84 -12.16
CA ILE A 10 -16.65 -26.31 -11.95
C ILE A 10 -16.73 -24.80 -12.30
N ASN A 11 -15.60 -24.10 -12.30
CA ASN A 11 -15.50 -22.72 -12.78
C ASN A 11 -15.33 -22.68 -14.31
N GLN A 12 -16.39 -23.06 -15.03
CA GLN A 12 -16.55 -22.70 -16.45
C GLN A 12 -17.07 -21.26 -16.49
N ALA A 13 -16.18 -20.29 -16.25
CA ALA A 13 -16.47 -18.94 -16.67
C ALA A 13 -16.59 -18.99 -18.20
N GLU A 14 -17.72 -18.55 -18.75
CA GLU A 14 -17.82 -18.29 -20.18
C GLU A 14 -16.69 -17.30 -20.52
N GLU A 15 -15.89 -17.62 -21.54
CA GLU A 15 -15.01 -16.66 -22.22
C GLU A 15 -15.94 -15.65 -22.92
N GLY A 16 -16.69 -14.88 -22.13
CA GLY A 16 -17.47 -13.75 -22.61
C GLY A 16 -16.48 -12.69 -23.04
N ASP A 17 -16.75 -12.09 -24.21
CA ASP A 17 -15.92 -11.08 -24.85
C ASP A 17 -15.18 -10.23 -23.81
N GLU A 18 -13.86 -10.44 -23.73
CA GLU A 18 -12.99 -9.95 -22.65
C GLU A 18 -12.91 -8.40 -22.56
N ASP A 19 -13.66 -7.70 -23.40
CA ASP A 19 -13.46 -6.29 -23.72
C ASP A 19 -14.51 -5.34 -23.10
N ASP A 20 -15.59 -5.84 -22.47
CA ASP A 20 -16.68 -4.99 -21.97
C ASP A 20 -17.20 -5.32 -20.56
N SER A 21 -16.48 -6.15 -19.79
CA SER A 21 -16.81 -6.36 -18.38
C SER A 21 -16.26 -5.21 -17.54
N GLU A 22 -17.10 -4.23 -17.20
CA GLU A 22 -16.75 -3.17 -16.24
C GLU A 22 -16.21 -3.80 -14.95
N LEU A 23 -15.01 -3.36 -14.54
CA LEU A 23 -14.44 -3.81 -13.27
C LEU A 23 -15.38 -3.43 -12.13
N PRO A 24 -15.66 -4.35 -11.18
CA PRO A 24 -16.35 -4.00 -9.95
C PRO A 24 -15.71 -2.75 -9.32
N GLU A 25 -16.53 -1.80 -8.89
CA GLU A 25 -16.08 -0.50 -8.36
C GLU A 25 -14.99 -0.65 -7.28
N GLY A 26 -15.12 -1.67 -6.43
CA GLY A 26 -14.13 -1.98 -5.40
C GLY A 26 -12.74 -2.35 -5.95
N LEU A 27 -12.68 -3.08 -7.07
CA LEU A 27 -11.42 -3.45 -7.73
C LEU A 27 -10.81 -2.25 -8.46
N ALA A 28 -11.62 -1.44 -9.14
CA ALA A 28 -11.15 -0.21 -9.79
C ALA A 28 -10.48 0.74 -8.78
N ARG A 29 -11.10 0.94 -7.61
CA ARG A 29 -10.55 1.78 -6.53
C ARG A 29 -9.23 1.27 -5.95
N LEU A 30 -9.02 -0.05 -5.93
CA LEU A 30 -7.77 -0.64 -5.46
C LEU A 30 -6.63 -0.39 -6.45
N LEU A 31 -6.89 -0.57 -7.75
CA LEU A 31 -5.92 -0.29 -8.81
C LEU A 31 -5.49 1.19 -8.81
N GLU A 32 -6.44 2.11 -8.68
CA GLU A 32 -6.15 3.55 -8.54
C GLU A 32 -5.27 3.87 -7.31
N GLN A 33 -5.38 3.08 -6.24
CA GLN A 33 -4.55 3.26 -5.05
C GLN A 33 -3.15 2.69 -5.24
N GLU A 34 -3.03 1.53 -5.90
CA GLU A 34 -1.75 0.89 -6.19
C GLU A 34 -0.91 1.69 -7.19
N GLU A 35 -1.55 2.41 -8.13
CA GLU A 35 -0.85 3.30 -9.06
C GLU A 35 -0.16 4.49 -8.37
N LYS A 36 -0.60 4.84 -7.15
CA LYS A 36 -0.01 5.95 -6.39
C LYS A 36 1.39 5.57 -5.90
N GLU A 37 2.37 6.39 -6.29
CA GLU A 37 3.74 6.26 -5.79
C GLU A 37 3.78 6.47 -4.26
N ILE A 38 4.28 5.48 -3.53
CA ILE A 38 4.54 5.63 -2.10
C ILE A 38 5.76 6.52 -1.89
N GLN A 39 5.56 7.68 -1.27
CA GLN A 39 6.67 8.57 -0.91
C GLN A 39 7.21 8.22 0.48
N PRO A 40 8.54 8.32 0.70
CA PRO A 40 9.10 8.13 2.03
C PRO A 40 8.54 9.15 3.02
N HIS A 41 8.19 8.69 4.22
CA HIS A 41 7.79 9.60 5.30
C HIS A 41 8.94 10.58 5.64
N GLN A 42 8.64 11.88 5.69
CA GLN A 42 9.57 12.92 6.12
C GLN A 42 9.38 13.17 7.61
N GLU A 43 10.34 12.74 8.43
CA GLU A 43 10.35 13.03 9.86
C GLU A 43 10.78 14.48 10.10
N PRO A 44 10.15 15.23 11.03
CA PRO A 44 10.62 16.54 11.39
C PRO A 44 11.98 16.46 12.10
N ILE A 45 12.89 17.34 11.71
CA ILE A 45 14.24 17.44 12.29
C ILE A 45 14.34 18.79 13.00
N GLU A 46 14.93 18.78 14.20
CA GLU A 46 15.24 19.98 14.97
C GLU A 46 16.75 20.07 15.21
N VAL A 47 17.29 21.29 15.20
CA VAL A 47 18.69 21.55 15.53
C VAL A 47 18.77 22.08 16.96
N ILE A 48 19.42 21.31 17.84
CA ILE A 48 19.64 21.71 19.23
C ILE A 48 21.11 22.07 19.46
N ASN A 49 21.35 23.05 20.32
CA ASN A 49 22.68 23.41 20.80
C ASN A 49 22.98 22.63 22.09
N LEU A 50 24.13 21.95 22.16
CA LEU A 50 24.53 21.11 23.28
C LEU A 50 25.43 21.80 24.32
N GLY A 51 25.61 23.11 24.23
CA GLY A 51 26.33 23.92 25.22
C GLY A 51 27.17 25.04 24.61
N THR A 52 27.58 24.93 23.34
CA THR A 52 28.32 25.96 22.60
C THR A 52 27.71 26.17 21.21
N ASP A 53 27.83 27.38 20.65
CA ASP A 53 27.29 27.69 19.32
C ASP A 53 27.87 26.84 18.18
N GLU A 54 29.01 26.17 18.42
CA GLU A 54 29.66 25.24 17.50
C GLU A 54 29.10 23.80 17.65
N ASP A 55 28.62 23.43 18.83
CA ASP A 55 28.09 22.09 19.13
C ASP A 55 26.58 21.99 18.84
N LYS A 56 26.20 22.18 17.57
CA LYS A 56 24.82 22.01 17.09
C LYS A 56 24.61 20.60 16.55
N LYS A 57 23.48 19.96 16.91
CA LYS A 57 23.13 18.61 16.48
C LYS A 57 21.70 18.53 15.96
N GLU A 58 21.54 17.83 14.84
CA GLU A 58 20.25 17.47 14.26
C GLU A 58 19.67 16.25 15.00
N ILE A 59 18.41 16.37 15.43
CA ILE A 59 17.66 15.30 16.06
C ILE A 59 16.34 15.09 15.33
N LYS A 60 15.95 13.82 15.17
CA LYS A 60 14.63 13.45 14.65
C LYS A 60 13.60 13.57 15.76
N ILE A 61 12.52 14.30 15.50
CA ILE A 61 11.40 14.47 16.39
C ILE A 61 10.20 13.71 15.81
N GLY A 62 9.31 13.17 16.64
CA GLY A 62 8.07 12.55 16.16
C GLY A 62 7.70 11.22 16.82
N ALA A 63 8.65 10.57 17.49
CA ALA A 63 8.35 9.43 18.36
C ALA A 63 8.21 9.93 19.81
N SER A 64 6.96 10.12 20.27
CA SER A 64 6.70 10.30 21.69
C SER A 64 6.89 8.96 22.41
N LEU A 65 7.82 8.89 23.35
CA LEU A 65 7.85 7.80 24.32
C LEU A 65 6.63 7.99 25.23
N GLN A 66 5.70 7.04 25.22
CA GLN A 66 4.64 6.95 26.23
C GLN A 66 5.25 6.32 27.50
N GLU A 67 4.86 6.83 28.67
CA GLU A 67 5.28 6.31 29.99
C GLU A 67 4.66 4.94 30.31
#